data_AF-A0AAU6DNU1-F1
#
_entry.id   AF-A0AAU6DNU1-F1
#
_cell.length_a   1.000
_cell.length_b   1.000
_cell.length_c   1.000
_cell.angle_alpha   90.00
_cell.angle_beta   90.00
_cell.angle_gamma   90.00
#
_symmetry.space_group_name_H-M   'P 1'
#
loop_
_entity.id
_entity.type
_entity.pdbx_description
1 polymer ?
#
loop_
_entity_poly.entity_id
_entity_poly.type
_entity_poly.pdbx_seq_one_letter_code
_entity_poly.pdbx_strand_id
1 'polypeptide(L)' 'MSTTPSASQANDAIRRLVDAQTTGAEWPSEDYEILLLEWAAAIQGGIEPAA' A
#
# COMPACT_ATOMS: atom_id res chain seq x y z
N MET A 1 13.27 -10.76 11.09
CA MET A 1 13.02 -9.31 11.15
C MET A 1 12.20 -8.97 9.93
N SER A 2 10.88 -8.87 10.06
CA SER A 2 10.01 -8.54 8.93
C SER A 2 10.19 -7.06 8.63
N THR A 3 10.85 -6.73 7.52
CA THR A 3 11.01 -5.35 7.05
C THR A 3 9.70 -4.92 6.42
N THR A 4 8.78 -4.38 7.22
CA THR A 4 7.54 -3.80 6.70
C THR A 4 7.90 -2.66 5.74
N PRO A 5 7.33 -2.62 4.52
CA PRO A 5 7.59 -1.53 3.58
C PRO A 5 7.18 -0.18 4.18
N SER A 6 7.94 0.87 3.88
CA SER A 6 7.60 2.23 4.29
C SER A 6 6.30 2.68 3.62
N ALA A 7 5.57 3.61 4.23
CA ALA A 7 4.32 4.12 3.67
C ALA A 7 4.47 4.67 2.24
N SER A 8 5.63 5.27 1.91
CA SER A 8 5.95 5.71 0.55
C SER A 8 6.06 4.55 -0.44
N GLN A 9 6.67 3.44 -0.03
CA GLN A 9 6.84 2.25 -0.87
C GLN A 9 5.50 1.57 -1.16
N ALA A 10 4.65 1.42 -0.13
CA ALA A 10 3.30 0.90 -0.29
C ALA A 10 2.46 1.80 -1.22
N ASN A 11 2.53 3.12 -1.07
CA ASN A 11 1.85 4.06 -1.96
C ASN A 11 2.32 3.97 -3.41
N ASP A 12 3.62 3.81 -3.65
CA ASP A 12 4.15 3.67 -5.02
C ASP A 12 3.74 2.34 -5.65
N ALA A 13 3.60 1.27 -4.88
CA ALA A 13 3.05 0.00 -5.34
C ALA A 13 1.56 0.15 -5.72
N ILE A 14 0.78 0.86 -4.91
CA ILE A 14 -0.63 1.17 -5.20
C ILE A 14 -0.75 1.94 -6.53
N ARG A 15 0.07 2.98 -6.73
CA ARG A 15 0.06 3.76 -7.99
C ARG A 15 0.39 2.88 -9.19
N ARG A 16 1.43 2.04 -9.09
CA ARG A 16 1.79 1.12 -10.19
C ARG A 16 0.67 0.12 -10.50
N LEU A 17 -0.03 -0.40 -9.49
CA LEU A 17 -1.16 -1.30 -9.67
C LEU A 17 -2.29 -0.59 -10.44
N VAL A 18 -2.65 0.62 -10.02
CA VAL A 18 -3.67 1.45 -10.68
C VAL A 18 -3.26 1.79 -12.11
N ASP A 19 -2.00 2.20 -12.33
CA ASP A 19 -1.49 2.58 -13.65
C ASP A 19 -1.37 1.37 -14.60
N ALA A 20 -1.10 0.18 -14.07
CA ALA A 20 -1.04 -1.07 -14.84
C ALA A 20 -2.43 -1.62 -15.20
N GLN A 21 -3.49 -1.14 -14.54
CA GLN A 21 -4.84 -1.59 -14.81
C GLN A 21 -5.24 -1.24 -16.25
N THR A 22 -5.60 -2.28 -17.00
CA THR A 22 -6.05 -2.15 -18.38
C THR A 22 -7.58 -2.21 -18.42
N THR A 23 -8.19 -1.40 -19.30
CA THR A 23 -9.64 -1.41 -19.52
C THR A 23 -10.14 -2.79 -19.93
N GLY A 24 -11.09 -3.34 -19.18
CA GLY A 24 -11.73 -4.64 -19.47
C GLY A 24 -11.07 -5.85 -18.80
N ALA A 25 -9.94 -5.69 -18.12
CA ALA A 25 -9.44 -6.69 -17.18
C ALA A 25 -10.14 -6.55 -15.82
N GLU A 26 -10.34 -7.68 -15.13
CA GLU A 26 -10.86 -7.68 -13.76
C GLU A 26 -9.90 -6.92 -12.83
N TRP A 27 -10.47 -6.15 -11.90
CA TRP A 27 -9.69 -5.37 -10.94
C TRP A 27 -9.06 -6.30 -9.89
N PRO A 28 -7.74 -6.25 -9.65
CA PRO A 28 -7.06 -7.05 -8.64
C PRO A 28 -7.34 -6.51 -7.23
N SER A 29 -8.55 -6.76 -6.75
CA SER A 29 -9.08 -6.20 -5.49
C SER A 29 -8.26 -6.65 -4.29
N GLU A 30 -7.92 -7.94 -4.23
CA GLU A 30 -7.16 -8.53 -3.11
C GLU A 30 -5.77 -7.89 -2.97
N ASP A 31 -5.03 -7.76 -4.08
CA ASP A 31 -3.71 -7.12 -4.08
C ASP A 31 -3.79 -5.65 -3.67
N TYR A 32 -4.82 -4.94 -4.14
CA TYR A 32 -5.07 -3.55 -3.76
C TYR A 32 -5.37 -3.41 -2.26
N GLU A 33 -6.21 -4.29 -1.71
CA GLU A 33 -6.56 -4.29 -0.28
C GLU A 33 -5.36 -4.59 0.62
N ILE A 34 -4.50 -5.54 0.22
CA ILE A 34 -3.25 -5.83 0.94
C ILE A 34 -2.37 -4.58 0.97
N LEU A 35 -2.17 -3.92 -0.17
CA LEU A 35 -1.34 -2.72 -0.25
C LEU A 35 -1.90 -1.56 0.60
N LEU A 36 -3.24 -1.43 0.70
CA LEU A 36 -3.88 -0.45 1.58
C LEU A 36 -3.62 -0.76 3.06
N LEU A 37 -3.67 -2.03 3.46
CA LEU A 37 -3.37 -2.46 4.82
C LEU A 37 -1.91 -2.21 5.18
N GLU A 38 -0.97 -2.51 4.28
CA GLU A 38 0.45 -2.24 4.45
C GLU A 38 0.72 -0.74 4.60
N TRP A 39 0.10 0.07 3.75
CA TRP A 39 0.20 1.53 3.84
C TRP A 39 -0.37 2.07 5.15
N ALA A 40 -1.55 1.61 5.55
CA ALA A 40 -2.20 2.03 6.78
C ALA A 40 -1.38 1.64 8.03
N ALA A 41 -0.79 0.44 8.03
CA ALA A 41 0.10 -0.01 9.09
C ALA A 41 1.37 0.85 9.16
N ALA A 42 1.96 1.18 8.01
CA ALA A 42 3.17 2.00 7.95
C ALA A 42 2.93 3.46 8.39
N ILE A 43 1.75 4.04 8.11
CA ILE A 43 1.38 5.36 8.63
C ILE A 43 1.21 5.32 10.15
N GLN A 44 0.49 4.32 10.67
CA GLN A 44 0.26 4.20 12.11
C GLN A 44 1.56 3.94 12.90
N GLY A 45 2.50 3.20 12.33
CA GLY A 45 3.83 3.00 12.92
C GLY A 45 4.80 4.18 12.76
N GLY A 46 4.55 5.10 11.83
CA GLY A 46 5.36 6.31 11.60
C GLY A 46 4.86 7.55 12.35
N ILE A 47 3.63 7.52 12.86
CA ILE A 47 3.12 8.52 13.80
C ILE A 47 3.49 8.03 15.21
N GLU A 48 4.73 8.30 15.65
CA GLU A 48 5.00 8.28 17.08
C GLU A 48 4.18 9.41 17.73
N PRO A 49 3.34 9.13 18.74
CA PRO A 49 2.63 10.18 19.44
C PRO A 49 3.67 11.14 20.03
N ALA A 50 3.58 12.43 19.67
CA ALA A 50 4.36 13.46 20.33
C ALA A 50 4.03 13.43 21.83
N ALA A 51 5.04 13.05 22.63
CA ALA A 51 4.99 13.03 24.08
C ALA A 51 4.86 14.44 24.67
#